data_AF-A8Q1H7-F1
#
_entry.id   AF-A8Q1H7-F1
#
_cell.length_a   1.000
_cell.length_b   1.000
_cell.length_c   1.000
_cell.angle_alpha   90.00
_cell.angle_beta   90.00
_cell.angle_gamma   90.00
#
_symmetry.space_group_name_H-M   'P 1'
#
loop_
_entity.id
_entity.type
_entity.pdbx_description
1 polymer ?
#
loop_
_entity_poly.entity_id
_entity_poly.type
_entity_poly.pdbx_seq_one_letter_code
_entity_poly.pdbx_strand_id
1 'polypeptide(L)'
;MERPVPKDANIATLLASCSMAGDVNAFLSERYDEEQLHDEADAVNDLADAPPSVWAELEVMIAEPRWRRQGLAREALQMLLYFLTADPTPCASSDTPHRSTALPIAKSRLFARISMYNAPSIALFEQLGFVRGKEYTVFEEVELSVTDESRIQCTKPLAVLEWPEPGAV
;
A
#
# COMPACT_ATOMS: atom_id res chain seq x y z
N MET A 1 -25.57 -16.02 0.30
CA MET A 1 -24.99 -16.44 -1.00
C MET A 1 -24.66 -15.18 -1.76
N GLU A 2 -23.37 -14.94 -2.04
CA GLU A 2 -22.96 -13.84 -2.91
C GLU A 2 -23.52 -14.10 -4.32
N ARG A 3 -24.08 -13.08 -4.94
CA ARG A 3 -24.61 -13.19 -6.31
C ARG A 3 -23.44 -13.10 -7.29
N PRO A 4 -23.44 -13.89 -8.38
CA PRO A 4 -22.42 -13.73 -9.42
C PRO A 4 -22.47 -12.31 -9.96
N VAL A 5 -21.34 -11.60 -9.89
CA VAL A 5 -21.18 -10.25 -10.40
C VAL A 5 -20.90 -10.32 -11.91
N PRO A 6 -21.66 -9.62 -12.76
CA PRO A 6 -21.37 -9.52 -14.20
C PRO A 6 -19.97 -8.98 -14.47
N LYS A 7 -19.30 -9.48 -15.52
CA LYS A 7 -17.94 -9.04 -15.90
C LYS A 7 -17.84 -7.53 -16.19
N ASP A 8 -18.93 -6.92 -16.64
CA ASP A 8 -19.03 -5.51 -16.98
C ASP A 8 -19.97 -4.74 -16.02
N ALA A 9 -20.12 -5.24 -14.79
CA ALA A 9 -20.95 -4.58 -13.79
C ALA A 9 -20.41 -3.18 -13.48
N ASN A 10 -21.29 -2.18 -13.51
CA ASN A 10 -20.95 -0.84 -13.04
C ASN A 10 -20.70 -0.85 -11.53
N ILE A 11 -20.07 0.22 -11.03
CA ILE A 11 -19.64 0.31 -9.63
C ILE A 11 -20.81 0.24 -8.66
N ALA A 12 -21.94 0.86 -8.98
CA ALA A 12 -23.15 0.76 -8.15
C ALA A 12 -23.63 -0.69 -8.00
N THR A 13 -23.59 -1.48 -9.07
CA THR A 13 -23.95 -2.91 -9.06
C THR A 13 -22.98 -3.73 -8.23
N LEU A 14 -21.68 -3.45 -8.34
CA LEU A 14 -20.62 -4.07 -7.53
C LEU A 14 -20.83 -3.78 -6.04
N LEU A 15 -20.98 -2.52 -5.67
CA LEU A 15 -21.18 -2.09 -4.28
C LEU A 15 -22.46 -2.69 -3.67
N ALA A 16 -23.53 -2.83 -4.46
CA ALA A 16 -24.78 -3.44 -3.99
C ALA A 16 -24.72 -4.98 -3.87
N SER A 17 -23.82 -5.64 -4.60
CA SER A 17 -23.74 -7.11 -4.67
C SER A 17 -22.67 -7.72 -3.77
N CYS A 18 -21.64 -6.94 -3.42
CA CYS A 18 -20.51 -7.40 -2.62
C CYS A 18 -20.69 -7.06 -1.13
N SER A 19 -20.14 -7.91 -0.26
CA SER A 19 -20.03 -7.62 1.17
C SER A 19 -18.69 -6.95 1.48
N MET A 20 -18.69 -5.92 2.32
CA MET A 20 -17.44 -5.29 2.80
C MET A 20 -16.73 -6.25 3.77
N ALA A 21 -15.58 -6.79 3.35
CA ALA A 21 -14.78 -7.70 4.17
C ALA A 21 -13.76 -6.98 5.07
N GLY A 22 -13.42 -5.73 4.73
CA GLY A 22 -12.36 -4.95 5.34
C GLY A 22 -11.83 -3.86 4.42
N ASP A 23 -10.64 -3.34 4.71
CA ASP A 23 -9.97 -2.28 3.96
C ASP A 23 -8.44 -2.49 3.87
N VAL A 24 -7.84 -1.79 2.91
CA VAL A 24 -6.40 -1.57 2.80
C VAL A 24 -6.17 -0.08 2.60
N ASN A 25 -5.24 0.50 3.34
CA ASN A 25 -4.96 1.93 3.32
C ASN A 25 -3.48 2.17 3.02
N ALA A 26 -3.20 3.31 2.40
CA ALA A 26 -1.84 3.83 2.22
C ALA A 26 -1.80 5.28 2.72
N PHE A 27 -0.98 5.55 3.73
CA PHE A 27 -0.77 6.88 4.27
C PHE A 27 0.52 7.47 3.71
N LEU A 28 0.39 8.57 2.97
CA LEU A 28 1.51 9.23 2.32
C LEU A 28 2.10 10.28 3.25
N SER A 29 3.42 10.22 3.47
CA SER A 29 4.14 11.18 4.30
C SER A 29 5.52 11.47 3.73
N GLU A 30 6.02 12.67 4.02
CA GLU A 30 7.40 13.05 3.73
C GLU A 30 8.34 12.44 4.79
N ARG A 31 9.43 11.82 4.34
CA ARG A 31 10.53 11.37 5.19
C ARG A 31 11.84 11.98 4.74
N TYR A 32 12.69 12.26 5.73
CA TYR A 32 14.07 12.69 5.53
C TYR A 32 14.96 11.45 5.64
N ASP A 33 15.88 11.26 4.71
CA ASP A 33 16.77 10.10 4.71
C ASP A 33 17.79 10.23 5.86
N GLU A 34 17.48 9.66 7.01
CA GLU A 34 18.35 9.67 8.21
C GLU A 34 19.59 8.76 8.06
N GLU A 35 19.58 7.83 7.09
CA GLU A 35 20.61 6.79 6.92
C GLU A 35 21.92 7.28 6.25
N GLN A 36 21.99 8.50 5.75
CA GLN A 36 23.18 9.05 5.07
C GLN A 36 24.17 9.75 6.01
N LEU A 37 23.92 9.76 7.33
CA LEU A 37 24.69 10.51 8.32
C LEU A 37 25.87 9.73 8.95
N HIS A 38 26.11 8.47 8.57
CA HIS A 38 27.03 7.61 9.33
C HIS A 38 28.39 7.28 8.72
N ASP A 39 28.72 7.70 7.49
CA ASP A 39 30.07 7.49 6.95
C ASP A 39 30.61 8.78 6.30
N GLU A 40 31.71 9.28 6.86
CA GLU A 40 32.58 10.39 6.42
C GLU A 40 32.29 11.79 7.00
N ALA A 41 33.15 12.17 7.97
CA ALA A 41 33.12 13.43 8.72
C ALA A 41 33.34 14.72 7.88
N ASP A 42 33.53 14.61 6.56
CA ASP A 42 33.77 15.75 5.65
C ASP A 42 32.63 15.99 4.63
N ALA A 43 31.56 15.16 4.61
CA ALA A 43 30.40 15.32 3.73
C ALA A 43 29.18 15.99 4.42
N VAL A 44 29.37 16.51 5.62
CA VAL A 44 28.30 16.89 6.57
C VAL A 44 27.44 18.08 6.08
N ASN A 45 27.85 18.83 5.06
CA ASN A 45 27.13 20.03 4.64
C ASN A 45 26.25 19.90 3.38
N ASP A 46 26.42 18.87 2.54
CA ASP A 46 25.64 18.75 1.28
C ASP A 46 24.49 17.72 1.35
N LEU A 47 24.51 16.79 2.31
CA LEU A 47 23.48 15.74 2.46
C LEU A 47 22.36 16.12 3.44
N ALA A 48 22.59 17.09 4.33
CA ALA A 48 21.58 17.63 5.24
C ALA A 48 20.49 18.46 4.53
N ASP A 49 20.66 18.74 3.24
CA ASP A 49 19.77 19.58 2.41
C ASP A 49 19.03 18.78 1.32
N ALA A 50 19.11 17.44 1.35
CA ALA A 50 18.34 16.60 0.43
C ALA A 50 16.82 16.81 0.66
N PRO A 51 16.04 17.07 -0.40
CA PRO A 51 14.61 17.30 -0.25
C PRO A 51 13.93 16.02 0.29
N PRO A 52 12.88 16.15 1.11
CA PRO A 52 12.16 15.00 1.62
C PRO A 52 11.61 14.16 0.47
N SER A 53 11.57 12.84 0.68
CA SER A 53 10.92 11.92 -0.25
C SER A 53 9.56 11.48 0.29
N VAL A 54 8.61 11.22 -0.61
CA VAL A 54 7.29 10.68 -0.23
C VAL A 54 7.39 9.18 -0.02
N TRP A 55 6.94 8.73 1.14
CA TRP A 55 6.83 7.32 1.54
C TRP A 55 5.37 6.94 1.76
N ALA A 56 5.07 5.65 1.64
CA ALA A 56 3.73 5.11 1.91
C ALA A 56 3.76 4.09 3.05
N GLU A 57 2.98 4.37 4.09
CA GLU A 57 2.67 3.43 5.16
C GLU A 57 1.46 2.59 4.79
N LEU A 58 1.58 1.27 4.83
CA LEU A 58 0.51 0.35 4.46
C LEU A 58 -0.18 -0.21 5.70
N GLU A 59 -1.51 -0.19 5.68
CA GLU A 59 -2.37 -0.81 6.68
C GLU A 59 -3.37 -1.75 6.01
N VAL A 60 -3.71 -2.86 6.68
CA VAL A 60 -4.74 -3.79 6.24
C VAL A 60 -5.57 -4.28 7.41
N MET A 61 -6.89 -4.34 7.22
CA MET A 61 -7.80 -4.94 8.17
C MET A 61 -8.81 -5.83 7.45
N ILE A 62 -8.98 -7.05 7.95
CA ILE A 62 -10.10 -7.92 7.58
C ILE A 62 -11.00 -8.05 8.81
N ALA A 63 -12.12 -7.35 8.77
CA ALA A 63 -12.94 -7.06 9.93
C ALA A 63 -13.47 -8.35 10.58
N GLU A 64 -14.11 -9.22 9.80
CA GLU A 64 -14.75 -10.41 10.34
C GLU A 64 -13.90 -11.68 10.22
N PRO A 65 -13.82 -12.53 11.27
CA PRO A 65 -13.06 -13.77 11.23
C PRO A 65 -13.40 -14.70 10.07
N ARG A 66 -14.67 -14.74 9.64
CA ARG A 66 -15.11 -15.59 8.51
C ARG A 66 -14.42 -15.25 7.20
N TRP A 67 -13.97 -14.01 7.01
CA TRP A 67 -13.29 -13.55 5.79
C TRP A 67 -11.77 -13.67 5.87
N ARG A 68 -11.21 -13.96 7.06
CA ARG A 68 -9.76 -14.07 7.26
C ARG A 68 -9.23 -15.37 6.67
N ARG A 69 -7.93 -15.36 6.36
CA ARG A 69 -7.17 -16.54 5.86
C ARG A 69 -7.69 -17.13 4.54
N GLN A 70 -8.45 -16.36 3.76
CA GLN A 70 -8.89 -16.73 2.42
C GLN A 70 -8.09 -16.03 1.30
N GLY A 71 -7.00 -15.35 1.64
CA GLY A 71 -6.17 -14.61 0.67
C GLY A 71 -6.64 -13.19 0.36
N LEU A 72 -7.80 -12.74 0.86
CA LEU A 72 -8.35 -11.41 0.59
C LEU A 72 -7.37 -10.26 0.88
N ALA A 73 -6.75 -10.26 2.06
CA ALA A 73 -5.76 -9.24 2.44
C ALA A 73 -4.53 -9.23 1.50
N ARG A 74 -4.08 -10.41 1.06
CA ARG A 74 -2.93 -10.53 0.15
C ARG A 74 -3.26 -9.91 -1.20
N GLU A 75 -4.39 -10.30 -1.78
CA GLU A 75 -4.82 -9.81 -3.09
C GLU A 75 -5.04 -8.29 -3.05
N ALA A 76 -5.74 -7.80 -2.02
CA ALA A 76 -6.00 -6.37 -1.84
C ALA A 76 -4.70 -5.56 -1.71
N LEU A 77 -3.74 -6.04 -0.90
CA LEU A 77 -2.43 -5.40 -0.79
C LEU A 77 -1.66 -5.45 -2.11
N GLN A 78 -1.62 -6.58 -2.82
CA GLN A 78 -0.93 -6.67 -4.11
C GLN A 78 -1.49 -5.71 -5.17
N MET A 79 -2.80 -5.49 -5.18
CA MET A 79 -3.44 -4.49 -6.05
C MET A 79 -3.12 -3.05 -5.61
N LEU A 80 -3.15 -2.76 -4.31
CA LEU A 80 -2.77 -1.44 -3.78
C LEU A 80 -1.29 -1.14 -4.07
N LEU A 81 -0.40 -2.10 -3.85
CA LEU A 81 1.02 -2.02 -4.19
C LEU A 81 1.23 -1.74 -5.68
N TYR A 82 0.49 -2.43 -6.57
CA TYR A 82 0.51 -2.15 -8.00
C TYR A 82 0.10 -0.71 -8.29
N PHE A 83 -1.00 -0.24 -7.69
CA PHE A 83 -1.52 1.12 -7.87
C PHE A 83 -0.50 2.18 -7.44
N LEU A 84 0.14 2.01 -6.28
CA LEU A 84 1.10 2.97 -5.75
C LEU A 84 2.40 3.04 -6.57
N THR A 85 2.81 1.94 -7.22
CA THR A 85 4.16 1.80 -7.77
C THR A 85 4.23 1.76 -9.30
N ALA A 86 3.10 1.54 -9.98
CA ALA A 86 3.08 1.48 -11.44
C ALA A 86 3.24 2.88 -12.07
N ASP A 87 4.06 2.94 -13.12
CA ASP A 87 4.23 4.12 -13.97
C ASP A 87 3.72 3.82 -15.40
N PRO A 88 2.72 4.54 -15.92
CA PRO A 88 1.91 5.53 -15.20
C PRO A 88 1.03 4.89 -14.12
N THR A 89 0.68 5.68 -13.10
CA THR A 89 -0.30 5.29 -12.09
C THR A 89 -1.60 4.86 -12.77
N PRO A 90 -2.22 3.73 -12.37
CA PRO A 90 -3.44 3.25 -13.02
C PRO A 90 -4.59 4.25 -12.83
N CYS A 91 -5.29 4.59 -13.93
CA CYS A 91 -6.46 5.47 -13.94
C CYS A 91 -7.63 4.77 -14.65
N ALA A 92 -8.87 5.08 -14.24
CA ALA A 92 -10.05 4.48 -14.87
C ALA A 92 -10.35 5.08 -16.25
N SER A 93 -10.05 6.37 -16.43
CA SER A 93 -10.21 7.12 -17.68
C SER A 93 -8.88 7.74 -18.14
N SER A 94 -8.68 7.84 -19.46
CA SER A 94 -7.52 8.51 -20.06
C SER A 94 -7.60 10.05 -19.97
N ASP A 95 -8.77 10.58 -19.61
CA ASP A 95 -9.12 11.99 -19.77
C ASP A 95 -9.02 12.80 -18.47
N THR A 96 -8.50 12.21 -17.38
CA THR A 96 -8.30 12.93 -16.12
C THR A 96 -7.01 13.76 -16.16
N PRO A 97 -7.08 15.10 -16.13
CA PRO A 97 -5.91 15.96 -16.20
C PRO A 97 -5.22 16.14 -14.83
N HIS A 98 -5.64 15.41 -13.80
CA HIS A 98 -5.15 15.54 -12.43
C HIS A 98 -4.31 14.32 -12.05
N ARG A 99 -3.15 14.21 -12.68
CA ARG A 99 -2.14 13.23 -12.30
C ARG A 99 -1.56 13.65 -10.95
N SER A 100 -1.77 12.84 -9.91
CA SER A 100 -1.20 13.09 -8.58
C SER A 100 0.32 13.25 -8.69
N THR A 101 0.89 14.23 -8.00
CA THR A 101 2.36 14.37 -7.88
C THR A 101 2.96 13.41 -6.86
N ALA A 102 2.13 12.68 -6.10
CA ALA A 102 2.58 11.75 -5.07
C ALA A 102 2.86 10.33 -5.59
N LEU A 103 2.39 9.98 -6.79
CA LEU A 103 2.57 8.66 -7.41
C LEU A 103 3.23 8.80 -8.80
N PRO A 104 4.01 7.81 -9.25
CA PRO A 104 4.34 6.54 -8.57
C PRO A 104 5.37 6.68 -7.44
N ILE A 105 5.23 5.86 -6.41
CA ILE A 105 6.18 5.73 -5.31
C ILE A 105 7.16 4.59 -5.62
N ALA A 106 8.45 4.83 -5.41
CA ALA A 106 9.47 3.78 -5.52
C ALA A 106 9.18 2.67 -4.50
N LYS A 107 9.33 1.40 -4.89
CA LYS A 107 8.99 0.26 -4.02
C LYS A 107 9.79 0.26 -2.72
N SER A 108 11.04 0.72 -2.76
CA SER A 108 11.91 0.94 -1.60
C SER A 108 11.35 1.91 -0.55
N ARG A 109 10.38 2.75 -0.91
CA ARG A 109 9.74 3.75 -0.02
C ARG A 109 8.40 3.29 0.56
N LEU A 110 8.15 1.98 0.51
CA LEU A 110 6.99 1.35 1.11
C LEU A 110 7.36 0.74 2.45
N PHE A 111 6.49 0.90 3.45
CA PHE A 111 6.68 0.28 4.76
C PHE A 111 5.33 0.00 5.43
N ALA A 112 5.37 -0.78 6.51
CA ALA A 112 4.22 -0.99 7.39
C ALA A 112 4.70 -1.05 8.84
N ARG A 113 3.94 -0.44 9.75
CA ARG A 113 4.13 -0.64 11.20
C ARG A 113 3.07 -1.59 11.70
N ILE A 114 3.52 -2.64 12.36
CA ILE A 114 2.65 -3.74 12.78
C ILE A 114 2.96 -4.03 14.24
N SER A 115 1.92 -4.18 15.06
CA SER A 115 2.09 -4.67 16.43
C SER A 115 2.91 -5.96 16.44
N MET A 116 3.90 -6.04 17.33
CA MET A 116 4.80 -7.20 17.47
C MET A 116 4.05 -8.51 17.76
N TYR A 117 2.82 -8.41 18.28
CA TYR A 117 1.96 -9.55 18.61
C TYR A 117 1.05 -9.98 17.45
N ASN A 118 1.00 -9.22 16.35
CA ASN A 118 0.21 -9.52 15.17
C ASN A 118 0.99 -10.38 14.18
N ALA A 119 1.37 -11.59 14.63
CA ALA A 119 2.08 -12.58 13.82
C ALA A 119 1.43 -12.87 12.45
N PRO A 120 0.08 -12.90 12.29
CA PRO A 120 -0.53 -13.09 10.99
C PRO A 120 -0.22 -11.98 9.98
N SER A 121 -0.19 -10.72 10.41
CA SER A 121 0.07 -9.58 9.53
C SER A 121 1.55 -9.46 9.22
N ILE A 122 2.42 -9.69 10.21
CA ILE A 122 3.88 -9.79 10.00
C ILE A 122 4.20 -10.83 8.92
N ALA A 123 3.68 -12.06 9.07
CA ALA A 123 3.90 -13.13 8.10
C ALA A 123 3.32 -12.80 6.71
N LEU A 124 2.19 -12.07 6.64
CA LEU A 124 1.62 -11.63 5.37
C LEU A 124 2.57 -10.65 4.64
N PHE A 125 3.07 -9.63 5.33
CA PHE A 125 3.98 -8.64 4.74
C PHE A 125 5.32 -9.25 4.36
N GLU A 126 5.88 -10.15 5.19
CA GLU A 126 7.09 -10.91 4.84
C GLU A 126 6.92 -11.73 3.55
N GLN A 127 5.76 -12.38 3.40
CA GLN A 127 5.43 -13.13 2.18
C GLN A 127 5.25 -12.24 0.96
N LEU A 128 4.89 -10.96 1.13
CA LEU A 128 4.79 -9.96 0.06
C LEU A 128 6.15 -9.37 -0.33
N GLY A 129 7.22 -9.72 0.39
CA GLY A 129 8.60 -9.29 0.09
C GLY A 129 9.15 -8.23 1.04
N PHE A 130 8.37 -7.79 2.03
CA PHE A 130 8.87 -6.88 3.07
C PHE A 130 9.82 -7.62 4.01
N VAL A 131 10.70 -6.87 4.66
CA VAL A 131 11.67 -7.39 5.63
C VAL A 131 11.48 -6.65 6.93
N ARG A 132 11.51 -7.39 8.04
CA ARG A 132 11.47 -6.86 9.39
C ARG A 132 12.69 -5.96 9.63
N GLY A 133 12.43 -4.70 9.95
CA GLY A 133 13.43 -3.68 10.25
C GLY A 133 13.38 -3.28 11.73
N LYS A 134 13.21 -1.97 11.97
CA LYS A 134 13.30 -1.36 13.30
C LYS A 134 12.14 -1.76 14.21
N GLU A 135 12.48 -2.07 15.45
CA GLU A 135 11.52 -2.32 16.53
C GLU A 135 11.35 -1.08 17.41
N TYR A 136 10.10 -0.71 17.67
CA TYR A 136 9.72 0.42 18.51
C TYR A 136 9.09 -0.11 19.80
N THR A 137 9.93 -0.45 20.78
CA THR A 137 9.51 -1.08 22.03
C THR A 137 8.50 -0.27 22.83
N VAL A 138 8.57 1.06 22.78
CA VAL A 138 7.61 1.96 23.45
C VAL A 138 6.19 1.81 22.88
N PHE A 139 6.09 1.52 21.59
CA PHE A 139 4.81 1.35 20.87
C PHE A 139 4.45 -0.11 20.64
N GLU A 140 5.30 -1.06 21.06
CA GLU A 140 5.16 -2.50 20.81
C GLU A 140 4.92 -2.82 19.33
N GLU A 141 5.60 -2.08 18.45
CA GLU A 141 5.47 -2.18 16.99
C GLU A 141 6.80 -2.55 16.35
N VAL A 142 6.71 -3.20 15.20
CA VAL A 142 7.82 -3.43 14.30
C VAL A 142 7.53 -2.84 12.94
N GLU A 143 8.51 -2.12 12.39
CA GLU A 143 8.45 -1.61 11.03
C GLU A 143 9.01 -2.66 10.07
N LEU A 144 8.23 -2.98 9.04
CA LEU A 144 8.62 -3.83 7.93
C LEU A 144 8.78 -2.93 6.70
N SER A 145 9.91 -3.03 5.99
CA SER A 145 10.25 -2.19 4.85
C SER A 145 10.73 -3.01 3.66
N VAL A 146 10.86 -2.38 2.50
CA VAL A 146 11.34 -3.02 1.27
C VAL A 146 12.84 -2.82 1.13
N THR A 147 13.59 -3.93 1.20
CA THR A 147 15.05 -3.92 0.97
C THR A 147 15.45 -4.43 -0.41
N ASP A 148 14.59 -5.21 -1.06
CA ASP A 148 14.77 -5.73 -2.41
C ASP A 148 13.46 -5.58 -3.18
N GLU A 149 13.41 -4.57 -4.05
CA GLU A 149 12.21 -4.23 -4.82
C GLU A 149 11.73 -5.36 -5.76
N SER A 150 12.63 -6.27 -6.14
CA SER A 150 12.30 -7.41 -7.02
C SER A 150 11.43 -8.46 -6.32
N ARG A 151 11.46 -8.51 -4.98
CA ARG A 151 10.67 -9.42 -4.17
C ARG A 151 9.23 -8.93 -3.94
N ILE A 152 8.97 -7.66 -4.22
CA ILE A 152 7.66 -7.06 -3.99
C ILE A 152 6.66 -7.58 -5.01
N GLN A 153 5.68 -8.30 -4.48
CA GLN A 153 4.59 -8.89 -5.24
C GLN A 153 3.50 -7.85 -5.47
N CYS A 154 3.18 -7.61 -6.73
CA CYS A 154 2.08 -6.75 -7.16
C CYS A 154 1.19 -7.55 -8.11
N THR A 155 -0.11 -7.28 -8.06
CA THR A 155 -1.09 -7.86 -8.98
C THR A 155 -1.76 -6.75 -9.74
N LYS A 156 -1.68 -6.79 -11.07
CA LYS A 156 -2.39 -5.84 -11.92
C LYS A 156 -3.90 -6.07 -11.78
N PRO A 157 -4.69 -5.03 -11.45
CA PRO A 157 -6.14 -5.19 -11.33
C PRO A 157 -6.77 -5.51 -12.69
N LEU A 158 -7.91 -6.22 -12.67
CA LEU A 158 -8.70 -6.50 -13.86
C LEU A 158 -9.29 -5.24 -14.48
N ALA A 159 -9.66 -4.28 -13.62
CA ALA A 159 -10.19 -2.97 -14.01
C ALA A 159 -9.84 -1.94 -12.92
N VAL A 160 -9.64 -0.69 -13.34
CA VAL A 160 -9.61 0.47 -12.44
C VAL A 160 -10.94 1.19 -12.60
N LEU A 161 -11.59 1.49 -11.48
CA LEU A 161 -12.95 2.01 -11.44
C LEU A 161 -12.95 3.37 -10.72
N GLU A 162 -13.73 4.32 -11.21
CA GLU A 162 -13.88 5.66 -10.62
C GLU A 162 -15.00 5.67 -9.58
N TRP A 163 -14.68 6.03 -8.33
CA TRP A 163 -15.72 6.13 -7.30
C TRP A 163 -16.89 7.00 -7.78
N PRO A 164 -18.15 6.55 -7.64
CA PRO A 164 -19.29 7.29 -8.17
C PRO A 164 -19.40 8.67 -7.50
N GLU A 165 -19.60 9.70 -8.31
CA GLU A 165 -19.90 11.05 -7.82
C GLU A 165 -21.15 11.04 -6.92
N PRO A 166 -21.17 11.80 -5.81
CA PRO A 166 -22.36 11.92 -4.97
C PRO A 166 -23.56 12.37 -5.81
N GLY A 167 -24.60 11.52 -5.89
CA GLY A 167 -25.85 11.81 -6.62
C GLY A 167 -26.07 11.03 -7.92
N ALA A 168 -25.17 10.11 -8.29
CA ALA A 168 -25.29 9.27 -9.49
C ALA A 168 -26.01 7.91 -9.28
N VAL A 169 -26.78 7.74 -8.21
CA VAL A 169 -27.51 6.50 -7.90
C VAL A 169 -29.00 6.77 -7.70
#